data_AF-A0ABD3JPU6-F1
#
_entry.id   AF-A0ABD3JPU6-F1
#
_cell.length_a   1.000
_cell.length_b   1.000
_cell.length_c   1.000
_cell.angle_alpha   90.00
_cell.angle_beta   90.00
_cell.angle_gamma   90.00
#
_symmetry.space_group_name_H-M   'P 1'
#
loop_
_entity.id
_entity.type
_entity.pdbx_description
1 polymer ?
#
loop_
_entity_poly.entity_id
_entity_poly.type
_entity_poly.pdbx_seq_one_letter_code
_entity_poly.pdbx_strand_id
1 'polypeptide(L)' 'MDSTADSGYNKYCQSTGDDNKCYGHAVCNGAISHPDCTTCLSEAWKYIFDDCTYSIGAQVQLKDCRFRYEHYPFTE' A
#
# COMPACT_ATOMS: atom_id res chain seq x y z
N MET A 1 8.08 -7.25 21.65
CA MET A 1 8.35 -6.63 20.34
C MET A 1 7.28 -7.18 19.43
N ASP A 2 6.16 -6.46 19.29
CA ASP A 2 5.05 -6.92 18.45
C ASP A 2 5.47 -6.77 16.99
N SER A 3 6.04 -7.86 16.46
CA SER A 3 6.33 -8.01 15.04
C SER A 3 5.04 -7.88 14.24
N THR A 4 5.13 -7.30 13.05
CA THR A 4 4.05 -7.26 12.04
C THR A 4 3.43 -8.63 11.71
N ALA A 5 4.11 -9.72 12.09
CA ALA A 5 3.66 -11.11 11.93
C ALA A 5 2.32 -11.44 12.63
N ASP A 6 1.92 -10.73 13.68
CA ASP A 6 0.73 -11.10 14.45
C ASP A 6 -0.59 -10.53 13.87
N SER A 7 -0.55 -9.54 12.94
CA SER A 7 -1.77 -9.01 12.26
C SER A 7 -1.61 -8.05 11.05
N GLY A 8 -0.43 -7.58 10.62
CA GLY A 8 -0.42 -6.45 9.68
C GLY A 8 0.90 -6.29 8.95
N TYR A 9 0.95 -6.10 7.64
CA TYR A 9 0.14 -5.16 6.86
C TYR A 9 0.04 -5.60 5.39
N ASN A 10 0.01 -6.90 5.10
CA ASN A 10 -0.41 -7.38 3.77
C ASN A 10 -1.92 -7.22 3.65
N LYS A 11 -2.37 -6.12 3.02
CA LYS A 11 -3.78 -5.76 2.95
C LYS A 11 -4.17 -5.40 1.53
N TYR A 12 -5.23 -6.06 1.06
CA TYR A 12 -5.99 -5.63 -0.12
C TYR A 12 -7.17 -4.76 0.31
N CYS A 13 -7.48 -3.72 -0.45
CA CYS A 13 -8.67 -2.90 -0.29
C CYS A 13 -9.32 -2.62 -1.65
N GLN A 14 -10.61 -2.28 -1.62
CA GLN A 14 -11.38 -1.91 -2.79
C GLN A 14 -12.24 -0.71 -2.44
N SER A 15 -12.34 0.27 -3.34
CA SER A 15 -13.24 1.42 -3.15
C SER A 15 -14.72 0.99 -3.22
N THR A 16 -15.57 1.70 -2.48
CA THR A 16 -17.01 1.50 -2.50
C THR A 16 -17.62 2.39 -3.61
N GLY A 17 -18.01 1.79 -4.72
CA GLY A 17 -18.64 2.45 -5.87
C GLY A 17 -18.72 1.49 -7.05
N ASP A 18 -19.75 1.59 -7.89
CA ASP A 18 -19.94 0.66 -9.02
C ASP A 18 -19.12 1.05 -10.25
N ASP A 19 -18.92 2.34 -10.48
CA ASP A 19 -18.13 2.88 -11.59
C ASP A 19 -16.72 3.29 -11.10
N ASN A 20 -15.70 3.02 -11.92
CA ASN A 20 -14.30 3.38 -11.68
C ASN A 20 -13.74 2.88 -10.33
N LYS A 21 -13.96 1.58 -10.06
CA LYS A 21 -13.42 0.90 -8.86
C LYS A 21 -11.90 1.02 -8.81
N CYS A 22 -11.40 1.36 -7.62
CA CYS A 22 -9.99 1.36 -7.29
C CYS A 22 -9.69 0.15 -6.41
N TYR A 23 -8.63 -0.57 -6.76
CA TYR A 23 -8.11 -1.72 -6.04
C TYR A 23 -6.76 -1.31 -5.46
N GLY A 24 -6.54 -1.59 -4.18
CA GLY A 24 -5.32 -1.22 -3.48
C GLY A 24 -4.67 -2.40 -2.79
N HIS A 25 -3.34 -2.39 -2.75
CA HIS A 25 -2.53 -3.33 -1.98
C HIS A 25 -1.43 -2.58 -1.24
N ALA A 26 -1.33 -2.84 0.06
CA ALA A 26 -0.21 -2.40 0.88
C ALA A 26 0.43 -3.66 1.49
N VAL A 27 1.76 -3.65 1.62
CA VAL A 27 2.50 -4.71 2.33
C VAL A 27 3.76 -4.14 2.96
N CYS A 28 4.13 -4.69 4.11
CA CYS A 28 5.36 -4.38 4.83
C CYS A 28 6.23 -5.62 5.01
N ASN A 29 7.50 -5.39 5.28
CA ASN A 29 8.44 -6.39 5.76
C ASN A 29 7.93 -6.99 7.10
N GLY A 30 7.92 -8.32 7.21
CA GLY A 30 7.45 -9.02 8.42
C GLY A 30 8.38 -8.89 9.63
N ALA A 31 9.59 -8.36 9.43
CA ALA A 31 10.61 -8.21 10.47
C ALA A 31 10.57 -6.85 11.20
N ILE A 32 9.78 -5.88 10.73
CA ILE A 32 9.72 -4.54 11.33
C ILE A 32 8.56 -4.39 12.30
N SER A 33 8.58 -3.33 13.12
CA SER A 33 7.50 -3.03 14.05
C SER A 33 6.27 -2.43 13.32
N HIS A 34 5.10 -2.48 13.96
CA HIS A 34 3.88 -1.84 13.43
C HIS A 34 4.05 -0.31 13.19
N PRO A 35 4.69 0.46 14.09
CA PRO A 35 5.01 1.86 13.82
C PRO A 35 5.92 2.06 12.60
N ASP A 36 6.98 1.26 12.46
CA ASP A 36 7.91 1.38 11.32
C ASP A 36 7.19 1.10 9.99
N CYS A 37 6.30 0.12 9.98
CA CYS A 37 5.49 -0.19 8.82
C CYS A 37 4.56 0.97 8.45
N THR A 38 3.90 1.57 9.44
CA THR A 38 3.01 2.72 9.23
C THR A 38 3.78 3.91 8.66
N THR A 39 4.98 4.18 9.19
CA THR A 39 5.90 5.20 8.65
C THR A 39 6.26 4.89 7.19
N CYS A 40 6.70 3.66 6.89
CA CYS A 40 7.09 3.29 5.54
C CYS A 40 5.95 3.47 4.53
N LEU A 41 4.75 2.97 4.84
CA LEU A 41 3.59 3.11 3.95
C LEU A 41 3.17 4.57 3.78
N SER A 42 3.31 5.39 4.83
CA SER A 42 3.03 6.84 4.74
C SER A 42 4.01 7.54 3.81
N GLU A 43 5.29 7.18 3.84
CA GLU A 43 6.28 7.71 2.88
C GLU A 43 6.00 7.21 1.46
N ALA A 44 5.68 5.93 1.28
CA ALA A 44 5.30 5.40 -0.04
C ALA A 44 4.09 6.13 -0.64
N TRP A 45 3.10 6.46 0.19
CA TRP A 45 1.94 7.25 -0.22
C TRP A 45 2.31 8.68 -0.64
N LYS A 46 3.24 9.35 0.05
CA LYS A 46 3.71 10.68 -0.34
C LYS A 46 4.32 10.67 -1.74
N TYR A 47 5.20 9.71 -2.04
CA TYR A 47 5.76 9.55 -3.39
C TYR A 47 4.68 9.35 -4.45
N ILE A 48 3.67 8.53 -4.17
CA ILE A 48 2.54 8.36 -5.07
C ILE A 48 1.80 9.70 -5.30
N PHE A 49 1.52 10.42 -4.23
CA PHE A 49 0.77 11.67 -4.29
C PHE A 49 1.54 12.76 -5.06
N ASP A 50 2.85 12.87 -4.82
CA ASP A 50 3.69 13.91 -5.42
C ASP A 50 4.08 13.57 -6.86
N ASP A 51 4.51 12.34 -7.14
CA ASP A 51 5.13 11.97 -8.42
C ASP A 51 4.12 11.39 -9.43
N CYS A 52 3.02 10.79 -8.95
CA CYS A 52 2.03 10.11 -9.79
C CYS A 52 0.70 10.86 -9.87
N THR A 53 0.73 12.20 -9.76
CA THR A 53 -0.48 13.04 -9.81
C THR A 53 -1.32 12.73 -11.06
N TYR A 54 -2.64 12.52 -10.87
CA TYR A 54 -3.61 12.16 -11.90
C TYR A 54 -3.45 10.78 -12.56
N SER A 55 -2.60 9.90 -12.01
CA SER A 55 -2.46 8.55 -12.53
C SER A 55 -3.67 7.68 -12.17
N ILE A 56 -4.05 6.78 -13.09
CA ILE A 56 -5.15 5.82 -12.90
C ILE A 56 -4.68 4.61 -12.07
N GLY A 57 -3.37 4.38 -12.01
CA GLY A 57 -2.72 3.38 -11.17
C GLY A 57 -1.29 3.82 -10.88
N ALA A 58 -0.76 3.41 -9.73
CA ALA A 58 0.64 3.66 -9.37
C ALA A 58 1.14 2.61 -8.39
N GLN A 59 2.45 2.43 -8.37
CA GLN A 59 3.15 1.58 -7.41
C GLN A 59 4.41 2.28 -6.92
N VAL A 60 4.63 2.25 -5.60
CA VAL A 60 5.90 2.60 -4.98
C VAL A 60 6.39 1.43 -4.15
N GLN A 61 7.65 1.05 -4.37
CA GLN A 61 8.38 0.04 -3.60
C GLN A 61 9.51 0.74 -2.85
N LEU A 62 9.42 0.73 -1.52
CA LEU A 62 10.50 1.15 -0.63
C LEU A 62 11.21 -0.08 -0.06
N LYS A 63 12.25 0.16 0.75
CA LYS A 63 13.06 -0.88 1.37
C LYS A 63 12.22 -1.89 2.17
N ASP A 64 11.26 -1.39 2.96
CA ASP A 64 10.53 -2.20 3.93
C ASP A 64 9.02 -2.25 3.68
N CYS A 65 8.53 -1.67 2.58
CA CYS A 65 7.11 -1.71 2.22
C CYS A 65 6.84 -1.45 0.73
N ARG A 66 5.63 -1.80 0.30
CA ARG A 66 5.08 -1.50 -1.02
C ARG A 66 3.67 -0.94 -0.88
N PHE A 67 3.34 0.03 -1.72
CA PHE A 67 1.97 0.49 -1.94
C PHE A 67 1.66 0.43 -3.45
N ARG A 68 0.53 -0.16 -3.82
CA ARG A 68 0.03 -0.21 -5.20
C ARG A 68 -1.46 0.09 -5.23
N TYR A 69 -1.91 0.87 -6.21
CA TYR A 69 -3.32 0.95 -6.57
C TYR A 69 -3.52 0.87 -8.08
N GLU A 70 -4.66 0.35 -8.50
CA GLU A 70 -5.03 0.16 -9.90
C GLU A 70 -6.54 0.33 -10.10
N HIS A 71 -6.96 0.58 -11.33
CA HIS A 71 -8.37 0.59 -11.74
C HIS A 71 -8.90 -0.80 -12.15
N TYR A 72 -8.10 -1.85 -11.95
CA TYR A 72 -8.46 -3.24 -12.21
C TYR A 72 -8.07 -4.12 -11.01
N PRO A 73 -8.77 -5.24 -10.77
CA PRO A 73 -8.39 -6.18 -9.73
C PRO A 73 -7.00 -6.78 -9.99
N PHE A 74 -6.17 -6.88 -8.95
CA PHE A 74 -4.86 -7.52 -9.02
C PHE A 74 -4.53 -8.29 -7.74
N THR A 75 -3.55 -9.19 -7.84
CA THR A 75 -2.96 -9.95 -6.74
C THR A 75 -1.46 -10.05 -6.95
N GLU A 76 -0.71 -10.06 -5.85
CA GLU A 76 0.76 -10.12 -5.75
C GLU A 76 1.21 -11.38 -5.01
#